data_AF-A0A535GN01-F1
#
_entry.id   AF-A0A535GN01-F1
#
_cell.length_a   1.000
_cell.length_b   1.000
_cell.length_c   1.000
_cell.angle_alpha   90.00
_cell.angle_beta   90.00
_cell.angle_gamma   90.00
#
_symmetry.space_group_name_H-M   'P 1'
#
loop_
_entity.id
_entity.type
_entity.pdbx_description
1 polymer ?
#
loop_
_entity_poly.entity_id
_entity_poly.type
_entity_poly.pdbx_seq_one_letter_code
_entity_poly.pdbx_strand_id
1 'polypeptide(L)' 'MAVFVAVHIAELGIGLWAIRTLTNGRAPYAYAFALYAISQIGFLTVFGGAITLKFGVLVEQMLVLAMVLWIAVRSQRATA' A
#
# COMPACT_ATOMS: atom_id res chain seq x y z
N MET A 1 0.43 -16.77 -13.15
CA MET A 1 0.73 -15.33 -13.30
C MET A 1 -0.52 -14.46 -13.35
N ALA A 2 -1.50 -14.76 -14.22
CA ALA A 2 -2.73 -13.98 -14.33
C ALA A 2 -3.48 -13.77 -13.00
N VAL A 3 -3.56 -14.80 -12.16
CA VAL A 3 -4.18 -14.70 -10.83
C VAL A 3 -3.47 -13.69 -9.93
N PHE A 4 -2.14 -13.68 -9.90
CA PHE A 4 -1.38 -12.73 -9.08
C PHE A 4 -1.60 -11.29 -9.53
N VAL A 5 -1.54 -11.04 -10.84
CA VAL A 5 -1.82 -9.71 -11.40
C VAL A 5 -3.25 -9.25 -11.06
N ALA A 6 -4.24 -10.15 -11.20
CA ALA A 6 -5.62 -9.83 -10.86
C ALA A 6 -5.81 -9.47 -9.38
N VAL A 7 -5.12 -10.16 -8.47
CA VAL A 7 -5.15 -9.85 -7.03
C VAL A 7 -4.59 -8.46 -6.77
N HIS A 8 -3.45 -8.09 -7.35
CA HIS A 8 -2.85 -6.76 -7.15
C HIS A 8 -3.74 -5.63 -7.71
N ILE A 9 -4.40 -5.88 -8.85
CA ILE A 9 -5.38 -4.94 -9.41
C ILE A 9 -6.59 -4.78 -8.48
N ALA A 10 -7.09 -5.88 -7.90
CA ALA A 10 -8.18 -5.84 -6.94
C ALA A 10 -7.79 -5.07 -5.67
N GLU A 11 -6.59 -5.32 -5.14
CA GLU A 11 -6.03 -4.62 -3.98
C GLU A 11 -5.88 -3.11 -4.24
N LEU A 12 -5.44 -2.71 -5.43
CA LEU A 12 -5.42 -1.31 -5.86
C LEU A 12 -6.82 -0.69 -5.89
N GLY A 13 -7.79 -1.42 -6.45
CA GLY A 13 -9.19 -0.98 -6.50
C GLY A 13 -9.75 -0.74 -5.10
N ILE A 14 -9.53 -1.70 -4.18
CA ILE A 14 -9.97 -1.60 -2.78
C ILE A 14 -9.26 -0.44 -2.06
N GLY A 15 -7.95 -0.28 -2.25
CA GLY A 15 -7.18 0.82 -1.65
C GLY A 15 -7.66 2.20 -2.10
N LEU A 16 -7.87 2.39 -3.41
CA LEU A 16 -8.40 3.64 -3.97
C LEU A 16 -9.83 3.92 -3.51
N TRP A 17 -10.68 2.89 -3.47
CA TRP A 17 -12.03 3.01 -2.91
C TRP A 17 -11.97 3.43 -1.44
N ALA A 18 -11.18 2.75 -0.60
CA ALA A 18 -11.02 3.05 0.82
C ALA A 18 -10.49 4.48 1.05
N ILE A 19 -9.53 4.94 0.23
CA ILE A 19 -9.10 6.33 0.24
C ILE A 19 -10.28 7.26 -0.04
N ARG A 20 -11.08 7.01 -1.09
CA ARG A 20 -12.18 7.91 -1.42
C ARG A 20 -13.32 7.91 -0.38
N THR A 21 -13.67 6.75 0.17
CA THR A 21 -14.83 6.62 1.07
C THR A 21 -14.51 6.89 2.53
N LEU A 22 -13.32 6.52 3.00
CA LEU A 22 -12.96 6.64 4.41
C LEU A 22 -12.28 7.98 4.72
N THR A 23 -11.80 8.71 3.72
CA THR A 23 -10.86 9.81 4.00
C THR A 23 -11.44 11.20 4.18
N ASN A 24 -12.62 11.58 3.65
CA ASN A 24 -13.34 12.86 3.88
C ASN A 24 -12.51 14.04 4.46
N GLY A 25 -11.32 14.31 3.92
CA GLY A 25 -10.35 15.31 4.44
C GLY A 25 -9.76 15.08 5.85
N ARG A 26 -10.05 13.98 6.56
CA ARG A 26 -9.66 13.76 7.97
C ARG A 26 -9.08 12.39 8.32
N ALA A 27 -8.96 11.43 7.41
CA ALA A 27 -8.52 10.10 7.83
C ALA A 27 -7.02 10.05 8.16
N PRO A 28 -6.64 9.74 9.41
CA PRO A 28 -5.23 9.53 9.80
C PRO A 28 -4.56 8.40 9.00
N TYR A 29 -5.35 7.53 8.38
CA TYR A 29 -4.90 6.36 7.60
C TYR A 29 -4.89 6.56 6.08
N ALA A 30 -5.27 7.74 5.56
CA ALA A 30 -5.23 8.01 4.11
C ALA A 30 -3.83 7.75 3.52
N TYR A 31 -2.79 8.19 4.24
CA TYR A 31 -1.40 7.96 3.87
C TYR A 31 -0.99 6.47 3.96
N ALA A 32 -1.56 5.72 4.91
CA ALA A 32 -1.31 4.28 5.02
C ALA A 32 -1.88 3.54 3.79
N PHE A 33 -3.10 3.88 3.38
CA PHE A 33 -3.68 3.32 2.16
C PHE A 33 -2.93 3.76 0.88
N ALA A 34 -2.37 4.96 0.85
CA ALA A 34 -1.53 5.40 -0.26
C ALA A 34 -0.22 4.60 -0.36
N LEU A 35 0.45 4.32 0.77
CA LEU A 35 1.63 3.47 0.82
C LEU A 35 1.33 2.05 0.34
N TYR A 36 0.17 1.51 0.74
CA TYR A 36 -0.31 0.22 0.24
C TYR A 36 -0.56 0.24 -1.27
N ALA A 37 -1.21 1.26 -1.82
CA ALA A 37 -1.43 1.36 -3.26
C ALA A 37 -0.09 1.45 -4.03
N ILE A 38 0.89 2.21 -3.52
CA ILE A 38 2.22 2.30 -4.11
C ILE A 38 2.93 0.94 -4.11
N SER A 39 2.79 0.15 -3.04
CA SER A 39 3.41 -1.19 -2.99
C SER A 39 2.84 -2.11 -4.05
N GLN A 40 1.52 -2.07 -4.27
CA GLN A 40 0.89 -2.87 -5.33
C GLN A 40 1.35 -2.49 -6.73
N ILE A 41 1.47 -1.19 -7.03
CA ILE A 41 2.01 -0.72 -8.32
C ILE A 41 3.45 -1.18 -8.48
N GLY A 42 4.29 -1.01 -7.45
CA GLY A 42 5.67 -1.44 -7.45
C GLY A 42 5.81 -2.94 -7.73
N PHE A 43 5.02 -3.77 -7.04
CA PHE A 43 5.08 -5.22 -7.20
C PHE A 43 4.56 -5.69 -8.56
N LEU A 44 3.58 -5.00 -9.15
CA LEU A 44 3.12 -5.28 -10.52
C LEU A 44 4.26 -5.20 -11.55
N THR A 45 5.26 -4.34 -11.33
CA THR A 45 6.41 -4.21 -12.24
C THR A 45 7.32 -5.45 -12.27
N VAL A 46 7.26 -6.33 -11.24
CA VAL A 46 7.93 -7.65 -11.24
C VAL A 46 7.37 -8.53 -12.36
N PHE A 47 6.05 -8.53 -12.53
CA PHE A 47 5.38 -9.37 -13.54
C PHE A 47 5.62 -8.88 -14.97
N GLY A 48 5.91 -7.59 -15.14
CA GLY A 48 6.37 -7.01 -16.40
C GLY A 48 7.86 -7.21 -16.68
N GLY A 49 8.62 -7.78 -15.73
CA GLY A 49 10.07 -7.99 -15.86
C GLY A 49 10.92 -6.73 -15.68
N ALA A 50 10.33 -5.61 -15.25
CA ALA A 50 11.06 -4.36 -15.07
C ALA A 50 11.96 -4.38 -13.82
N ILE A 51 11.58 -5.15 -12.81
CA ILE A 51 12.40 -5.39 -11.61
C ILE A 51 12.43 -6.88 -11.27
N THR A 52 13.47 -7.29 -10.52
CA THR A 52 13.55 -8.67 -10.02
C THR A 52 12.58 -8.89 -8.86
N LEU A 53 12.14 -10.14 -8.65
CA LEU A 53 11.29 -10.51 -7.52
C LEU A 53 11.90 -10.10 -6.17
N LYS A 54 13.22 -10.30 -6.00
CA LYS A 54 13.95 -9.90 -4.79
C LYS A 54 13.81 -8.39 -4.53
N PHE A 55 13.95 -7.58 -5.58
CA PHE A 55 13.81 -6.13 -5.45
C PHE A 55 12.37 -5.72 -5.15
N GLY A 56 11.38 -6.34 -5.82
CA GLY A 56 9.96 -6.12 -5.54
C GLY A 56 9.58 -6.40 -4.08
N VAL A 57 10.02 -7.54 -3.54
CA VAL A 57 9.79 -7.92 -2.15
C VAL A 57 10.44 -6.93 -1.18
N LEU A 58 11.68 -6.49 -1.43
CA LEU A 58 12.34 -5.51 -0.57
C LEU A 58 11.59 -4.16 -0.55
N VAL A 59 11.15 -3.68 -1.72
CA VAL A 59 10.38 -2.44 -1.81
C VAL A 59 9.04 -2.56 -1.06
N GLU A 60 8.33 -3.67 -1.25
CA GLU A 60 7.07 -3.93 -0.55
C GLU A 60 7.25 -3.97 0.97
N GLN A 61 8.28 -4.68 1.46
CA GLN A 61 8.59 -4.75 2.89
C GLN A 61 8.89 -3.37 3.49
N MET A 62 9.64 -2.53 2.77
CA MET A 62 9.93 -1.16 3.21
C MET A 62 8.69 -0.27 3.24
N LEU A 63 7.79 -0.41 2.26
CA LEU A 63 6.53 0.34 2.21
C LEU A 63 5.56 -0.10 3.31
N VAL A 64 5.46 -1.40 3.58
CA VAL A 64 4.67 -1.95 4.69
C VAL A 64 5.25 -1.50 6.03
N LEU A 65 6.57 -1.52 6.20
CA LEU A 65 7.22 -0.99 7.41
C LEU A 65 6.89 0.49 7.61
N ALA A 66 7.01 1.32 6.58
CA ALA A 66 6.65 2.73 6.64
C ALA A 66 5.16 2.93 7.00
N MET A 67 4.27 2.09 6.45
CA MET A 67 2.84 2.10 6.75
C MET A 67 2.58 1.78 8.22
N VAL A 68 3.20 0.72 8.76
CA VAL A 68 3.06 0.32 10.17
C VAL A 68 3.58 1.42 11.10
N LEU A 69 4.75 2.00 10.80
CA LEU A 69 5.32 3.09 11.59
C LEU A 69 4.41 4.33 11.59
N TRP A 70 3.85 4.69 10.43
CA TRP A 70 2.91 5.80 10.33
C TRP A 70 1.66 5.57 11.19
N ILE A 71 1.05 4.39 11.10
CA ILE A 71 -0.11 4.01 11.89
C ILE A 71 0.20 4.09 13.39
N ALA A 72 1.34 3.52 13.82
CA ALA A 72 1.74 3.53 15.23
C ALA A 72 1.92 4.96 15.76
N VAL A 73 2.66 5.80 15.04
CA VAL A 73 2.91 7.21 15.44
C VAL A 73 1.62 8.02 15.48
N ARG A 74 0.73 7.84 14.49
CA ARG A 74 -0.56 8.53 14.47
C ARG A 74 -1.49 8.08 15.58
N SER A 75 -1.52 6.78 15.89
CA SER A 75 -2.36 6.22 16.94
C SER A 75 -1.94 6.73 18.32
N GLN A 76 -0.62 6.78 18.60
CA GLN A 76 -0.10 7.33 19.85
C GLN A 76 -0.50 8.79 20.08
N ARG A 77 -0.47 9.62 19.02
CA ARG A 77 -0.87 11.03 19.10
C ARG A 77 -2.37 11.23 19.30
N ALA A 78 -3.21 10.26 18.96
CA ALA A 78 -4.65 10.36 19.13
C ALA A 78 -5.11 9.98 20.55
N THR A 79 -4.29 9.23 21.29
CA THR A 79 -4.56 8.75 22.66
C THR A 79 -3.88 9.57 23.76
N ALA A 80 -3.01 10.51 23.41
CA ALA A 80 -2.31 11.41 24.31
C ALA A 80 -3.04 12.76 24.41
#